data_AF-A0A7C2U7B7-F1
#
_entry.id   AF-A0A7C2U7B7-F1
#
_cell.length_a   1.000
_cell.length_b   1.000
_cell.length_c   1.000
_cell.angle_alpha   90.00
_cell.angle_beta   90.00
_cell.angle_gamma   90.00
#
_symmetry.space_group_name_H-M   'P 1'
#
loop_
_entity.id
_entity.type
_entity.pdbx_description
1 polymer ?
#
loop_
_entity_poly.entity_id
_entity_poly.type
_entity_poly.pdbx_seq_one_letter_code
_entity_poly.pdbx_strand_id
1 'polypeptide(L)'
;MKPDNKTHLIMGVMRTALLKKLYIAVEEWAQEHNVEPIFIEVKYTGLGNNVEIMVVAHKGLENWRDLERDRSFHNFLQTRFDRNDGLGLTMIRIMAEDEYEKYGGDEACNHLASLWYQQRLSQSLVSKSS
;
A
#
# COMPACT_ATOMS: atom_id res chain seq x y z
N MET A 1 28.56 -20.99 15.07
CA MET A 1 27.81 -20.19 14.07
C MET A 1 26.36 -20.17 14.50
N LYS A 2 25.79 -18.98 14.73
CA LYS A 2 24.35 -18.83 14.99
C LYS A 2 23.61 -18.93 13.65
N PRO A 3 22.41 -19.53 13.58
CA PRO A 3 21.60 -19.46 12.38
C PRO A 3 21.13 -18.01 12.17
N ASP A 4 21.35 -17.48 10.96
CA ASP A 4 20.86 -16.18 10.53
C ASP A 4 19.32 -16.17 10.55
N ASN A 5 18.74 -15.22 11.29
CA ASN A 5 17.32 -14.89 11.25
C ASN A 5 16.97 -14.37 9.86
N LYS A 6 16.73 -15.30 8.93
CA LYS A 6 16.07 -15.00 7.67
C LYS A 6 14.66 -14.55 8.00
N THR A 7 14.34 -13.34 7.56
CA THR A 7 13.00 -12.78 7.41
C THR A 7 12.01 -13.89 7.09
N HIS A 8 11.07 -14.14 8.00
CA HIS A 8 9.98 -15.05 7.73
C HIS A 8 9.09 -14.37 6.69
N LEU A 9 9.39 -14.65 5.42
CA LEU A 9 8.47 -14.43 4.31
C LEU A 9 7.21 -15.25 4.61
N ILE A 10 6.18 -14.58 5.14
CA ILE A 10 4.81 -15.10 5.11
C ILE A 10 4.40 -15.06 3.62
N MET A 11 4.73 -16.15 2.91
CA MET A 11 4.34 -16.37 1.52
C MET A 11 2.84 -16.68 1.45
N GLY A 12 2.01 -15.64 1.56
CA GLY A 12 0.62 -15.67 1.12
C GLY A 12 0.54 -15.70 -0.41
N VAL A 13 0.76 -16.87 -1.02
CA VAL A 13 0.32 -17.27 -2.36
C VAL A 13 0.31 -16.16 -3.45
N MET A 14 1.47 -15.83 -4.04
CA MET A 14 1.57 -14.92 -5.20
C MET A 14 0.99 -15.55 -6.48
N ARG A 15 -0.24 -15.20 -6.85
CA ARG A 15 -0.99 -15.86 -7.97
C ARG A 15 -0.86 -15.23 -9.36
N THR A 16 -0.44 -13.97 -9.54
CA THR A 16 -0.46 -13.32 -10.88
C THR A 16 0.78 -12.48 -11.19
N ALA A 17 1.09 -12.33 -12.48
CA ALA A 17 2.19 -11.48 -12.96
C ALA A 17 2.01 -10.00 -12.59
N LEU A 18 0.76 -9.55 -12.45
CA LEU A 18 0.44 -8.17 -12.08
C LEU A 18 0.82 -7.85 -10.63
N LEU A 19 0.45 -8.71 -9.68
CA LEU A 19 0.80 -8.50 -8.26
C LEU A 19 2.32 -8.47 -8.07
N LYS A 20 3.07 -9.30 -8.82
CA LYS A 20 4.54 -9.28 -8.82
C LYS A 20 5.10 -7.95 -9.33
N LYS A 21 4.58 -7.43 -10.45
CA LYS A 21 4.99 -6.12 -10.98
C LYS A 21 4.71 -5.00 -9.97
N LEU A 22 3.54 -5.04 -9.33
CA LEU A 22 3.18 -4.04 -8.32
C LEU A 22 4.09 -4.11 -7.10
N TYR A 23 4.40 -5.31 -6.60
CA TYR A 23 5.34 -5.49 -5.50
C TYR A 23 6.71 -4.87 -5.83
N ILE A 24 7.25 -5.18 -7.01
CA ILE A 24 8.53 -4.61 -7.47
C ILE A 24 8.44 -3.08 -7.53
N ALA A 25 7.33 -2.54 -8.06
CA ALA A 25 7.12 -1.10 -8.10
C ALA A 25 7.09 -0.48 -6.69
N VAL A 26 6.54 -1.17 -5.70
CA VAL A 26 6.56 -0.70 -4.31
C VAL A 26 7.99 -0.62 -3.78
N GLU A 27 8.80 -1.65 -4.01
CA GLU A 27 10.20 -1.67 -3.59
C GLU A 27 11.01 -0.55 -4.26
N GLU A 28 10.80 -0.32 -5.56
CA GLU A 28 11.45 0.74 -6.31
C GLU A 28 11.08 2.13 -5.77
N TRP A 29 9.80 2.37 -5.48
CA TRP A 29 9.37 3.62 -4.85
C TRP A 29 10.02 3.81 -3.48
N ALA A 30 10.05 2.78 -2.65
CA ALA A 30 10.66 2.85 -1.33
C ALA A 30 12.15 3.20 -1.43
N GLN A 31 12.86 2.59 -2.39
CA GLN A 31 14.25 2.90 -2.67
C GLN A 31 14.45 4.34 -3.16
N GLU A 32 13.63 4.82 -4.10
CA GLU A 32 13.71 6.20 -4.63
C GLU A 32 13.51 7.25 -3.54
N HIS A 33 12.74 6.92 -2.50
CA HIS A 33 12.41 7.83 -1.41
C HIS A 33 13.19 7.58 -0.11
N ASN A 34 14.16 6.66 -0.09
CA ASN A 34 14.91 6.24 1.11
C ASN A 34 13.99 5.78 2.27
N VAL A 35 12.89 5.10 1.92
CA VAL A 35 11.97 4.46 2.86
C VAL A 35 12.45 3.04 3.10
N GLU A 36 12.50 2.62 4.37
CA GLU A 36 12.90 1.27 4.77
C GLU A 36 11.64 0.45 5.12
N PRO A 37 11.03 -0.28 4.17
CA PRO A 37 9.86 -1.10 4.42
C PRO A 37 10.23 -2.33 5.27
N ILE A 38 9.45 -2.58 6.32
CA ILE A 38 9.51 -3.83 7.10
C ILE A 38 8.40 -4.80 6.68
N PHE A 39 7.35 -4.29 6.05
CA PHE A 39 6.25 -5.08 5.54
C PHE A 39 5.68 -4.47 4.27
N ILE A 40 5.44 -5.31 3.25
CA ILE A 40 4.75 -4.96 2.02
C ILE A 40 3.75 -6.06 1.71
N GLU A 41 2.48 -5.68 1.57
CA GLU A 41 1.42 -6.56 1.07
C GLU A 41 0.82 -5.97 -0.20
N VAL A 42 0.66 -6.83 -1.21
CA VAL A 42 -0.04 -6.51 -2.45
C VAL A 42 -1.01 -7.65 -2.73
N LYS A 43 -2.32 -7.37 -2.70
CA LYS A 43 -3.36 -8.41 -2.86
C LYS A 43 -4.54 -7.92 -3.67
N TYR A 44 -5.24 -8.84 -4.32
CA TYR A 44 -6.56 -8.52 -4.89
C TYR A 44 -7.60 -8.38 -3.78
N THR A 45 -8.54 -7.46 -3.96
CA THR A 45 -9.65 -7.26 -3.00
C THR A 45 -10.76 -8.30 -3.13
N GLY A 46 -10.74 -9.11 -4.19
CA GLY A 46 -11.84 -10.00 -4.58
C GLY A 46 -13.00 -9.29 -5.28
N LEU A 47 -12.99 -7.96 -5.37
CA LEU A 47 -13.98 -7.17 -6.11
C LEU A 47 -13.42 -6.79 -7.49
N GLY A 48 -13.54 -7.68 -8.48
CA GLY A 48 -12.98 -7.45 -9.82
C GLY A 48 -11.44 -7.47 -9.84
N ASN A 49 -10.83 -6.65 -10.71
CA ASN A 49 -9.35 -6.55 -10.85
C ASN A 49 -8.72 -5.54 -9.88
N ASN A 50 -9.39 -5.30 -8.76
CA ASN A 50 -9.00 -4.31 -7.79
C ASN A 50 -7.87 -4.80 -6.88
N VAL A 51 -6.89 -3.94 -6.64
CA VAL A 51 -5.71 -4.25 -5.82
C VAL A 51 -5.64 -3.34 -4.60
N GLU A 52 -5.23 -3.95 -3.48
CA GLU A 52 -4.86 -3.32 -2.23
C GLU A 52 -3.34 -3.42 -2.05
N ILE A 53 -2.74 -2.30 -1.63
CA ILE A 53 -1.32 -2.20 -1.31
C ILE A 53 -1.17 -1.65 0.09
N MET A 54 -0.41 -2.35 0.93
CA MET A 54 -0.03 -1.89 2.27
C MET A 54 1.48 -1.91 2.41
N VAL A 55 2.04 -0.81 2.90
CA VAL A 55 3.45 -0.63 3.19
C VAL A 55 3.58 -0.16 4.64
N VAL A 56 4.34 -0.90 5.44
CA VAL A 56 4.76 -0.46 6.77
C VAL A 56 6.26 -0.24 6.73
N ALA A 57 6.70 0.95 7.12
CA ALA A 57 8.10 1.33 7.10
C ALA A 57 8.64 1.59 8.49
N HIS A 58 9.85 1.12 8.73
CA HIS A 58 10.60 1.41 9.96
C HIS A 58 11.19 2.84 9.94
N LYS A 59 11.58 3.32 8.75
CA LYS A 59 12.22 4.64 8.54
C LYS A 59 11.86 5.27 7.21
N GLY A 60 12.11 6.57 7.09
CA GLY A 60 12.02 7.36 5.86
C GLY A 60 10.67 8.08 5.67
N LEU A 61 9.75 7.92 6.62
CA LEU A 61 8.44 8.59 6.63
C LEU A 61 8.34 9.72 7.67
N GLU A 62 9.38 9.99 8.45
CA GLU A 62 9.36 10.88 9.62
C GLU A 62 9.02 12.33 9.27
N ASN A 63 9.29 12.73 8.03
CA ASN A 63 9.02 14.08 7.51
C ASN A 63 7.84 14.12 6.52
N TRP A 64 7.16 13.00 6.32
CA TRP A 64 6.08 12.89 5.35
C TRP A 64 4.73 13.05 6.03
N ARG A 65 3.88 13.95 5.51
CA ARG A 65 2.46 13.97 5.91
C ARG A 65 1.70 12.85 5.19
N ASP A 66 0.66 12.32 5.83
CA ASP A 66 -0.16 11.22 5.31
C ASP A 66 -0.61 11.42 3.85
N LEU A 67 -1.13 12.59 3.55
CA LEU A 67 -1.62 12.92 2.20
C LEU A 67 -0.48 13.06 1.18
N GLU A 68 0.72 13.43 1.62
CA GLU A 68 1.88 13.61 0.75
C GLU A 68 2.47 12.25 0.36
N ARG A 69 2.57 11.31 1.33
CA ARG A 69 3.02 9.94 1.06
C ARG A 69 2.08 9.20 0.12
N ASP A 70 0.77 9.25 0.39
CA ASP A 70 -0.23 8.58 -0.45
C ASP A 70 -0.23 9.14 -1.87
N ARG A 71 -0.11 10.48 -2.01
CA ARG A 71 -0.09 11.14 -3.32
C ARG A 71 1.17 10.80 -4.10
N SER A 72 2.34 10.85 -3.46
CA SER A 72 3.61 10.49 -4.11
C SER A 72 3.54 9.07 -4.68
N PHE A 73 3.13 8.12 -3.84
CA PHE A 73 3.05 6.72 -4.24
C PHE A 73 2.01 6.47 -5.34
N HIS A 74 0.84 7.11 -5.23
CA HIS A 74 -0.17 7.00 -6.25
C HIS A 74 0.30 7.56 -7.60
N ASN A 75 0.98 8.71 -7.60
CA ASN A 75 1.54 9.30 -8.82
C ASN A 75 2.64 8.43 -9.43
N PHE A 76 3.48 7.84 -8.58
CA PHE A 76 4.51 6.88 -8.98
C PHE A 76 3.88 5.67 -9.69
N LEU A 77 2.87 5.04 -9.08
CA LEU A 77 2.17 3.90 -9.68
C LEU A 77 1.45 4.28 -10.97
N GLN A 78 0.81 5.45 -11.05
CA GLN A 78 0.17 5.93 -12.28
C GLN A 78 1.15 6.18 -13.42
N THR A 79 2.40 6.54 -13.11
CA THR A 79 3.44 6.74 -14.13
C THR A 79 3.98 5.40 -14.64
N ARG A 80 4.00 4.38 -13.77
CA ARG A 80 4.58 3.06 -14.05
C ARG A 80 3.59 2.07 -14.67
N PHE A 81 2.29 2.24 -14.43
CA PHE A 81 1.22 1.41 -14.96
C PHE A 81 0.22 2.27 -15.75
N ASP A 82 0.02 1.92 -17.02
CA ASP A 82 -0.94 2.64 -17.87
C ASP A 82 -2.38 2.28 -17.46
N ARG A 83 -3.33 3.20 -17.67
CA ARG A 83 -4.76 2.96 -17.44
C ARG A 83 -5.28 1.74 -18.22
N ASN A 84 -4.61 1.36 -19.30
CA ASN A 84 -4.94 0.22 -20.15
C ASN A 84 -4.54 -1.14 -19.55
N ASP A 85 -3.71 -1.19 -18.50
CA ASP A 85 -3.35 -2.44 -17.81
C ASP A 85 -4.49 -2.99 -16.93
N GLY A 86 -5.66 -2.32 -16.90
CA GLY A 86 -6.84 -2.76 -16.15
C GLY A 86 -6.67 -2.67 -14.63
N LEU A 87 -5.71 -1.87 -14.17
CA LEU A 87 -5.34 -1.74 -12.76
C LEU A 87 -6.33 -0.85 -12.00
N GLY A 88 -7.21 -1.46 -11.21
CA GLY A 88 -8.05 -0.74 -10.26
C GLY A 88 -7.35 -0.61 -8.91
N LEU A 89 -6.60 0.47 -8.66
CA LEU A 89 -6.07 0.74 -7.32
C LEU A 89 -7.23 1.13 -6.41
N THR A 90 -7.59 0.23 -5.50
CA THR A 90 -8.75 0.44 -4.61
C THR A 90 -8.31 0.98 -3.27
N MET A 91 -7.14 0.57 -2.80
CA MET A 91 -6.57 1.08 -1.57
C MET A 91 -5.05 1.07 -1.61
N ILE A 92 -4.48 2.15 -1.12
CA ILE A 92 -3.06 2.31 -0.84
C ILE A 92 -2.97 2.73 0.61
N ARG A 93 -2.08 2.08 1.36
CA ARG A 93 -1.72 2.46 2.72
C ARG A 93 -0.22 2.47 2.84
N ILE A 94 0.31 3.59 3.30
CA ILE A 94 1.71 3.71 3.67
C ILE A 94 1.71 4.25 5.09
N MET A 95 2.36 3.57 6.00
CA MET A 95 2.42 3.97 7.40
C MET A 95 3.77 3.64 8.03
N ALA A 96 4.12 4.40 9.06
CA ALA A 96 5.25 4.10 9.92
C ALA A 96 4.92 2.94 10.87
N GLU A 97 5.97 2.29 11.38
CA GLU A 97 5.85 1.16 12.31
C GLU A 97 5.06 1.52 13.58
N ASP A 98 5.27 2.70 14.14
CA ASP A 98 4.56 3.17 15.33
C ASP A 98 3.06 3.44 15.07
N GLU A 99 2.73 3.94 13.88
CA GLU A 99 1.34 4.05 13.44
C GLU A 99 0.70 2.67 13.33
N TYR A 100 1.39 1.71 12.70
CA TYR A 100 0.90 0.33 12.56
C TYR A 100 0.65 -0.35 13.91
N GLU A 101 1.56 -0.21 14.87
CA GLU A 101 1.41 -0.74 16.23
C GLU A 101 0.25 -0.09 16.99
N LYS A 102 0.09 1.24 16.87
CA LYS A 102 -1.00 1.99 17.52
C LYS A 102 -2.37 1.53 17.04
N TYR A 103 -2.46 1.05 15.81
CA TYR A 103 -3.67 0.48 15.24
C TYR A 103 -3.75 -1.04 15.40
N GLY A 104 -3.08 -1.64 16.38
CA GLY A 104 -3.26 -3.06 16.72
C GLY A 104 -2.89 -4.03 15.58
N GLY A 105 -2.02 -3.61 14.66
CA GLY A 105 -1.57 -4.42 13.53
C GLY A 105 -2.65 -4.71 12.48
N ASP A 106 -2.70 -5.96 12.00
CA ASP A 106 -3.53 -6.39 10.87
C ASP A 106 -5.05 -6.16 11.09
N GLU A 107 -5.55 -6.33 12.32
CA GLU A 107 -6.99 -6.24 12.59
C GLU A 107 -7.53 -4.81 12.50
N ALA A 108 -6.83 -3.81 13.05
CA ALA A 108 -7.29 -2.43 12.89
C ALA A 108 -6.78 -1.75 11.61
N CYS A 109 -5.76 -2.29 10.93
CA CYS A 109 -5.47 -1.93 9.54
C CYS A 109 -6.62 -2.27 8.59
N ASN A 110 -7.34 -3.37 8.78
CA ASN A 110 -8.56 -3.68 8.02
C ASN A 110 -9.74 -2.76 8.41
N HIS A 111 -9.82 -2.31 9.66
CA HIS A 111 -10.86 -1.37 10.09
C HIS A 111 -10.66 0.04 9.49
N LEU A 112 -9.43 0.56 9.53
CA LEU A 112 -9.07 1.83 8.89
C LEU A 112 -9.17 1.79 7.36
N ALA A 113 -9.08 0.60 6.75
CA ALA A 113 -9.31 0.37 5.32
C ALA A 113 -10.72 0.72 4.93
N SER A 114 -11.65 0.17 5.69
CA SER A 114 -13.05 0.49 5.56
C SER A 114 -13.32 1.98 5.78
N LEU A 115 -12.72 2.60 6.81
CA LEU A 115 -12.96 4.02 7.12
C LEU A 115 -12.41 4.99 6.05
N TRP A 116 -11.18 4.78 5.58
CA TRP A 116 -10.58 5.62 4.53
C TRP A 116 -11.33 5.47 3.20
N TYR A 117 -11.72 4.24 2.82
CA TYR A 117 -12.50 3.99 1.61
C TYR A 117 -13.87 4.68 1.68
N GLN A 118 -14.55 4.61 2.83
CA GLN A 118 -15.82 5.34 3.04
C GLN A 118 -15.64 6.86 2.96
N GLN A 119 -14.54 7.39 3.48
CA GLN A 119 -14.24 8.82 3.41
C GLN A 119 -13.91 9.28 1.98
N ARG A 120 -13.20 8.46 1.20
CA ARG A 120 -12.92 8.76 -0.21
C ARG A 120 -14.18 8.69 -1.09
N LEU A 121 -15.05 7.71 -0.84
CA LEU A 121 -16.34 7.60 -1.53
C LEU A 121 -17.25 8.81 -1.23
N SER A 122 -17.31 9.26 0.03
CA SER A 122 -18.13 10.42 0.38
C SER A 122 -17.64 11.70 -0.29
N GLN A 123 -16.33 11.91 -0.39
CA GLN A 123 -15.75 13.07 -1.10
C GLN A 123 -15.97 13.01 -2.62
N SER A 124 -15.97 11.81 -3.21
CA SER A 124 -16.24 11.63 -4.65
C SER A 124 -17.69 11.87 -5.04
N LEU A 125 -18.65 11.66 -4.13
CA LEU A 125 -20.08 11.85 -4.40
C LEU A 125 -20.51 13.31 -4.29
N VAL A 126 -19.90 14.08 -3.39
CA VAL A 126 -20.17 15.53 -3.26
C VAL A 126 -19.72 16.32 -4.49
N SER A 127 -18.72 15.82 -5.22
CA SER A 127 -18.14 16.49 -6.39
C SER A 127 -18.92 16.28 -7.70
N LYS A 128 -20.00 15.49 -7.71
CA LYS A 128 -20.79 15.15 -8.91
C LYS A 128 -22.17 15.81 -8.97
N SER A 129 -22.51 16.65 -7.99
CA SER A 129 -23.83 17.29 -7.87
C SER A 129 -23.79 18.81 -8.14
N SER A 130 -22.83 19.28 -8.94
CA SER A 130 -22.72 20.68 -9.37
C SER A 130 -22.87 20.79 -10.88
#